data_AF-A0A814QW19-F1
#
_entry.id   AF-A0A814QW19-F1
#
_cell.length_a   1.000
_cell.length_b   1.000
_cell.length_c   1.000
_cell.angle_alpha   90.00
_cell.angle_beta   90.00
_cell.angle_gamma   90.00
#
_symmetry.space_group_name_H-M   'P 1'
#
loop_
_entity.id
_entity.type
_entity.pdbx_description
1 polymer ?
#
loop_
_entity_poly.entity_id
_entity_poly.type
_entity_poly.pdbx_seq_one_letter_code
_entity_poly.pdbx_strand_id
1 'polypeptide(L)'
;MSIRLEDFPNELLLNIFRYVDTRDLFYGFWQLNQRFNQLLQSLKKLVLIIEKSESKLISIFGCQIYKVIVDTCLDINFMKFSYLHSIVLYDITETDLTQIRTKFMPYLAYLSIPSNNQS
;
A
#
# COMPACT_ATOMS: atom_id res chain seq x y z
N MET A 1 20.48 -28.15 9.30
CA MET A 1 20.49 -27.43 8.01
C MET A 1 19.56 -26.23 8.17
N SER A 2 20.06 -25.00 8.05
CA SER A 2 19.22 -23.81 8.19
C SER A 2 18.64 -23.46 6.83
N ILE A 3 17.32 -23.46 6.71
CA ILE A 3 16.62 -23.03 5.50
C ILE A 3 16.66 -21.51 5.49
N ARG A 4 17.19 -20.90 4.42
CA ARG A 4 17.16 -19.45 4.25
C ARG A 4 15.92 -19.05 3.46
N LEU A 5 15.41 -17.85 3.71
CA LEU A 5 14.25 -17.36 2.98
C LEU A 5 14.56 -17.23 1.48
N GLU A 6 15.81 -16.91 1.16
CA GLU A 6 16.34 -16.80 -0.20
C GLU A 6 16.33 -18.13 -0.95
N ASP A 7 16.26 -19.27 -0.26
CA ASP A 7 16.23 -20.58 -0.89
C ASP A 7 14.82 -20.96 -1.38
N PHE A 8 13.77 -20.24 -0.96
CA PHE A 8 12.41 -20.52 -1.39
C PHE A 8 12.17 -20.22 -2.86
N PRO A 9 11.30 -20.96 -3.57
CA PRO A 9 10.89 -20.64 -4.93
C PRO A 9 10.19 -19.28 -5.03
N ASN A 10 10.27 -18.65 -6.20
CA ASN A 10 9.66 -17.35 -6.47
C ASN A 10 8.14 -17.38 -6.22
N GLU A 11 7.48 -18.45 -6.62
CA GLU A 11 6.04 -18.64 -6.51
C GLU A 11 5.60 -18.63 -5.06
N LEU A 12 6.38 -19.26 -4.17
CA LEU A 12 6.07 -19.30 -2.75
C LEU A 12 6.26 -17.92 -2.12
N LEU A 13 7.36 -17.24 -2.43
CA LEU A 13 7.63 -15.88 -1.94
C LEU A 13 6.54 -14.90 -2.39
N LEU A 14 6.16 -14.93 -3.67
CA LEU A 14 5.07 -14.11 -4.20
C LEU A 14 3.75 -14.42 -3.52
N ASN A 15 3.47 -15.69 -3.22
CA ASN A 15 2.25 -16.07 -2.51
C ASN A 15 2.24 -15.55 -1.08
N ILE A 16 3.38 -15.60 -0.37
CA ILE A 16 3.52 -15.06 0.98
C ILE A 16 3.37 -13.54 0.96
N PHE A 17 4.11 -12.85 0.09
CA PHE A 17 4.14 -11.39 0.04
C PHE A 17 2.77 -10.76 -0.26
N ARG A 18 1.85 -11.49 -0.90
CA ARG A 18 0.46 -11.01 -1.12
C ARG A 18 -0.33 -10.72 0.16
N TYR A 19 0.05 -11.33 1.28
CA TYR A 19 -0.63 -11.16 2.56
C TYR A 19 0.07 -10.16 3.49
N VAL A 20 1.18 -9.56 3.04
CA VAL A 20 1.99 -8.63 3.82
C VAL A 20 1.71 -7.21 3.34
N ASP A 21 1.65 -6.27 4.28
CA ASP A 21 1.50 -4.85 3.94
C ASP A 21 2.69 -4.34 3.12
N THR A 22 2.45 -3.42 2.20
CA THR A 22 3.51 -2.87 1.34
C THR A 22 4.60 -2.18 2.16
N ARG A 23 4.20 -1.53 3.26
CA ARG A 23 4.97 -1.22 4.47
C ARG A 23 6.14 -2.14 4.72
N ASP A 24 5.74 -3.29 5.22
CA ASP A 24 6.63 -4.30 5.77
C ASP A 24 7.40 -4.99 4.65
N LEU A 25 6.82 -5.11 3.46
CA LEU A 25 7.54 -5.57 2.28
C LEU A 25 8.70 -4.65 1.91
N PHE A 26 8.45 -3.34 1.89
CA PHE A 26 9.47 -2.36 1.55
C PHE A 26 10.58 -2.35 2.60
N TYR A 27 10.26 -2.13 3.88
CA TYR A 27 11.29 -2.03 4.90
C TYR A 27 11.97 -3.36 5.23
N GLY A 28 11.26 -4.48 5.06
CA GLY A 28 11.78 -5.82 5.33
C GLY A 28 12.62 -6.38 4.20
N PHE A 29 12.28 -6.12 2.93
CA PHE A 29 12.87 -6.85 1.80
C PHE A 29 13.48 -5.97 0.70
N TRP A 30 13.17 -4.67 0.64
CA TRP A 30 13.74 -3.79 -0.37
C TRP A 30 15.24 -3.61 -0.15
N GLN A 31 16.02 -3.63 -1.24
CA GLN A 31 17.48 -3.53 -1.25
C GLN A 31 18.23 -4.67 -0.53
N LEU A 32 17.55 -5.70 -0.02
CA LEU A 32 18.25 -6.89 0.51
C LEU A 32 19.01 -7.64 -0.58
N ASN A 33 18.35 -7.89 -1.72
CA ASN A 33 18.97 -8.43 -2.92
C ASN A 33 18.15 -8.10 -4.17
N GLN A 34 18.78 -8.23 -5.34
CA GLN A 34 18.15 -7.90 -6.62
C GLN A 34 16.91 -8.75 -6.91
N ARG A 35 16.94 -10.04 -6.55
CA ARG A 35 15.82 -10.96 -6.78
C ARG A 35 14.58 -10.52 -6.00
N PHE A 36 14.72 -10.15 -4.73
CA PHE A 36 13.59 -9.63 -3.93
C PHE A 36 13.07 -8.31 -4.51
N ASN A 37 13.93 -7.39 -4.93
CA ASN A 37 13.47 -6.16 -5.59
C ASN A 37 12.62 -6.47 -6.84
N GLN A 38 13.05 -7.44 -7.66
CA GLN A 38 12.29 -7.88 -8.84
C GLN A 38 10.96 -8.54 -8.46
N LEU A 39 10.95 -9.38 -7.44
CA LEU A 39 9.72 -10.03 -6.95
C LEU A 39 8.73 -8.99 -6.42
N LEU A 40 9.18 -8.07 -5.57
CA LEU A 40 8.36 -6.98 -5.04
C LEU A 40 7.78 -6.11 -6.17
N GLN A 41 8.60 -5.74 -7.15
CA GLN A 41 8.13 -4.99 -8.33
C GLN A 41 7.17 -5.79 -9.23
N SER A 42 7.12 -7.11 -9.12
CA SER A 42 6.16 -7.93 -9.89
C SER A 42 4.80 -8.09 -9.20
N LEU A 43 4.71 -7.72 -7.91
CA LEU A 43 3.47 -7.81 -7.16
C LEU A 43 2.41 -6.85 -7.73
N LYS A 44 1.16 -7.27 -7.58
CA LYS A 44 -0.01 -6.52 -8.02
C LYS A 44 -1.03 -6.51 -6.90
N LYS A 45 -1.90 -5.50 -6.93
CA LYS A 45 -2.98 -5.31 -5.95
C LYS A 45 -2.45 -5.22 -4.52
N LEU A 46 -1.44 -4.40 -4.35
CA LEU A 46 -0.81 -4.17 -3.06
C LEU A 46 -1.74 -3.38 -2.12
N VAL A 47 -1.64 -3.69 -0.83
CA VAL A 47 -2.31 -2.97 0.25
C VAL A 47 -1.27 -2.12 0.97
N LEU A 48 -1.58 -0.85 1.20
CA LEU A 48 -0.72 0.07 1.93
C LEU A 48 -1.48 0.68 3.11
N ILE A 49 -0.97 0.46 4.31
CA ILE A 49 -1.38 1.15 5.53
C ILE A 49 -0.45 2.35 5.75
N ILE A 50 -1.03 3.55 5.74
CA ILE A 50 -0.32 4.81 5.90
C ILE A 50 -0.51 5.29 7.34
N GLU A 51 0.55 5.13 8.13
CA GLU A 51 0.65 5.68 9.50
C GLU A 51 1.49 6.96 9.55
N LYS A 52 2.42 7.13 8.59
CA LYS A 52 3.38 8.24 8.50
C LYS A 52 3.68 8.56 7.03
N SER A 53 4.40 9.66 6.77
CA SER A 53 4.79 10.05 5.41
C SER A 53 5.72 9.00 4.76
N GLU A 54 5.24 8.37 3.68
CA GLU A 54 5.89 7.23 3.01
C GLU A 54 6.29 7.56 1.56
N SER A 55 6.84 8.76 1.32
CA SER A 55 7.08 9.29 -0.03
C SER A 55 7.90 8.37 -0.95
N LYS A 56 8.95 7.73 -0.40
CA LYS A 56 9.83 6.81 -1.14
C LYS A 56 9.09 5.52 -1.53
N LEU A 57 8.36 4.91 -0.60
CA LEU A 57 7.57 3.72 -0.89
C LEU A 57 6.54 4.00 -1.98
N ILE A 58 5.80 5.10 -1.83
CA ILE A 58 4.76 5.50 -2.79
C ILE A 58 5.38 5.77 -4.17
N SER A 59 6.59 6.33 -4.25
CA SER A 59 7.28 6.52 -5.53
C SER A 59 7.65 5.21 -6.26
N ILE A 60 7.85 4.12 -5.51
CA ILE A 60 8.24 2.81 -6.05
C ILE A 60 7.01 1.98 -6.39
N PHE A 61 6.03 1.93 -5.48
CA PHE A 61 4.90 1.01 -5.58
C PHE A 61 3.55 1.69 -5.85
N GLY A 62 3.49 3.02 -5.98
CA GLY A 62 2.22 3.77 -6.08
C GLY A 62 1.28 3.21 -7.16
N CYS A 63 1.81 2.85 -8.33
CA CYS A 63 1.05 2.26 -9.42
C CYS A 63 0.57 0.81 -9.17
N GLN A 64 1.02 0.16 -8.10
CA GLN A 64 0.65 -1.22 -7.75
C GLN A 64 -0.31 -1.26 -6.56
N ILE A 65 -0.42 -0.14 -5.82
CA ILE A 65 -1.34 0.00 -4.70
C ILE A 65 -2.78 0.00 -5.22
N TYR A 66 -3.54 -0.97 -4.74
CA TYR A 66 -4.95 -1.16 -5.04
C TYR A 66 -5.84 -0.73 -3.87
N LYS A 67 -5.33 -0.85 -2.64
CA LYS A 67 -6.01 -0.45 -1.42
C LYS A 67 -5.10 0.42 -0.57
N VAL A 68 -5.61 1.57 -0.15
CA VAL A 68 -4.97 2.42 0.85
C VAL A 68 -5.83 2.44 2.11
N ILE A 69 -5.19 2.30 3.25
CA ILE A 69 -5.77 2.51 4.57
C ILE A 69 -4.99 3.66 5.19
N VAL A 70 -5.69 4.74 5.53
CA VAL A 70 -5.10 5.92 6.17
C VAL A 70 -5.56 5.91 7.61
N ASP A 71 -4.62 5.70 8.53
CA ASP A 71 -4.89 5.59 9.97
C ASP A 71 -4.51 6.87 10.74
N THR A 72 -4.17 7.94 10.02
CA THR A 72 -3.72 9.20 10.61
C THR A 72 -4.14 10.39 9.76
N CYS A 73 -4.26 11.56 10.39
CA CYS A 73 -4.49 12.84 9.71
C CYS A 73 -3.21 13.28 8.97
N LEU A 74 -3.01 12.76 7.76
CA LEU A 74 -1.87 13.09 6.89
C LEU A 74 -2.35 13.58 5.53
N ASP A 75 -1.69 14.62 5.02
CA ASP A 75 -1.88 15.08 3.65
C ASP A 75 -1.33 14.04 2.66
N ILE A 76 -2.25 13.27 2.08
CA ILE A 76 -1.93 12.18 1.14
C ILE A 76 -2.32 12.59 -0.26
N ASN A 77 -1.31 12.78 -1.11
CA ASN A 77 -1.53 12.96 -2.53
C ASN A 77 -1.94 11.63 -3.19
N PHE A 78 -3.24 11.37 -3.23
CA PHE A 78 -3.82 10.17 -3.83
C PHE A 78 -3.60 10.03 -5.34
N MET A 79 -3.16 11.08 -6.05
CA MET A 79 -2.87 11.01 -7.50
C MET A 79 -1.71 10.07 -7.82
N LYS A 80 -0.90 9.70 -6.81
CA LYS A 80 0.19 8.74 -6.95
C LYS A 80 -0.28 7.29 -7.07
N PHE A 81 -1.57 7.02 -6.84
CA PHE A 81 -2.15 5.67 -6.85
C PHE A 81 -3.04 5.45 -8.09
N SER A 82 -2.42 5.22 -9.25
CA SER A 82 -3.15 5.18 -10.53
C SER A 82 -4.17 4.05 -10.68
N TYR A 83 -4.08 3.01 -9.85
CA TYR A 83 -4.97 1.84 -9.88
C TYR A 83 -5.69 1.63 -8.54
N LEU A 84 -5.88 2.72 -7.79
CA LEU A 84 -6.57 2.67 -6.50
C LEU A 84 -8.04 2.30 -6.69
N HIS A 85 -8.47 1.23 -6.02
CA HIS A 85 -9.85 0.75 -6.03
C HIS A 85 -10.54 0.88 -4.68
N SER A 86 -9.76 0.86 -3.59
CA SER A 86 -10.30 0.92 -2.24
C SER A 86 -9.54 1.95 -1.41
N ILE A 87 -10.29 2.79 -0.71
CA ILE A 87 -9.78 3.68 0.31
C ILE A 87 -10.53 3.42 1.61
N VAL A 88 -9.78 3.33 2.71
CA VAL A 88 -10.32 3.42 4.07
C VAL A 88 -9.63 4.58 4.76
N LEU A 89 -10.40 5.54 5.26
CA LEU A 89 -9.86 6.71 5.94
C LEU A 89 -10.38 6.73 7.37
N TYR A 90 -9.46 6.67 8.33
CA TYR A 90 -9.70 6.95 9.74
C TYR A 90 -9.27 8.39 10.05
N ASP A 91 -9.89 9.01 11.06
CA ASP A 91 -9.54 10.34 11.56
C ASP A 91 -9.34 11.41 10.47
N ILE A 92 -10.40 11.60 9.69
CA ILE A 92 -10.45 12.48 8.52
C ILE A 92 -10.55 13.96 8.92
N THR A 93 -9.81 14.80 8.19
CA THR A 93 -10.07 16.24 8.13
C THR A 93 -10.87 16.62 6.89
N GLU A 94 -11.56 17.77 6.93
CA GLU A 94 -12.27 18.29 5.74
C GLU A 94 -11.35 18.42 4.52
N THR A 95 -10.06 18.71 4.72
CA THR A 95 -9.07 18.80 3.66
C THR A 95 -8.87 17.48 2.91
N ASP A 96 -8.89 16.34 3.60
CA ASP A 96 -8.71 15.03 2.97
C ASP A 96 -9.90 14.69 2.05
N LEU A 97 -11.12 15.05 2.49
CA LEU A 97 -12.33 14.87 1.69
C LEU A 97 -12.29 15.65 0.38
N THR A 98 -11.70 16.85 0.37
CA THR A 98 -11.60 17.65 -0.86
C THR A 98 -10.68 17.08 -1.93
N GLN A 99 -9.76 16.19 -1.54
CA GLN A 99 -8.83 15.49 -2.44
C GLN A 99 -9.46 14.25 -3.10
N ILE A 100 -10.50 13.69 -2.49
CA ILE A 100 -11.24 12.54 -3.04
C ILE A 100 -12.12 13.02 -4.19
N ARG A 101 -11.52 13.14 -5.37
CA ARG A 101 -12.22 13.51 -6.61
C ARG A 101 -12.17 12.34 -7.57
N THR A 102 -13.35 11.93 -8.03
CA THR A 102 -13.54 10.84 -9.00
C THR A 102 -12.69 11.02 -10.27
N LYS A 103 -12.44 12.26 -10.70
CA LYS A 103 -11.58 12.58 -11.84
C LYS A 103 -10.15 12.02 -11.71
N PHE A 104 -9.61 11.91 -10.50
CA PHE A 104 -8.24 11.45 -10.26
C PHE A 104 -8.17 9.99 -9.81
N MET A 105 -9.31 9.35 -9.58
CA MET A 105 -9.40 7.97 -9.11
C MET A 105 -10.48 7.21 -9.89
N PRO A 106 -10.29 7.02 -11.21
CA PRO A 106 -11.32 6.46 -12.08
C PRO A 106 -11.69 5.01 -11.74
N TYR A 107 -10.82 4.30 -11.01
CA TYR A 107 -11.04 2.91 -10.60
C TYR A 107 -11.53 2.75 -9.16
N LEU A 108 -11.73 3.86 -8.42
CA LEU A 108 -12.18 3.80 -7.04
C LEU A 108 -13.60 3.24 -6.98
N ALA A 109 -13.73 2.04 -6.42
CA ALA A 109 -14.99 1.32 -6.28
C ALA A 109 -15.48 1.31 -4.82
N TYR A 110 -14.57 1.48 -3.86
CA TYR A 110 -14.88 1.42 -2.44
C TYR A 110 -14.23 2.58 -1.68
N LEU A 111 -15.05 3.32 -0.94
CA LEU A 111 -14.62 4.33 0.01
C LEU A 111 -15.30 4.04 1.35
N SER A 112 -14.50 3.89 2.39
CA SER A 112 -15.00 3.70 3.75
C SER A 112 -14.44 4.78 4.67
N ILE A 113 -15.34 5.38 5.43
CA ILE A 113 -15.03 6.34 6.48
C ILE A 113 -15.63 5.77 7.76
N PRO A 114 -14.89 4.93 8.50
CA PRO A 114 -15.40 4.35 9.73
C PRO A 114 -15.66 5.47 10.74
N SER A 115 -16.85 5.49 11.33
CA SER A 115 -17.13 6.33 12.48
C SER A 115 -16.26 5.83 13.64
N ASN A 116 -15.38 6.67 14.18
CA ASN A 116 -14.69 6.39 15.43
C ASN A 116 -15.74 6.40 16.56
N ASN A 117 -16.47 5.30 16.70
CA ASN A 117 -17.30 5.03 17.87
C ASN A 117 -16.36 4.57 18.99
N GLN A 118 -15.59 5.50 19.55
CA GLN A 118 -14.99 5.28 20.87
C GLN A 118 -16.06 5.63 21.92
N SER A 119 -16.73 4.59 22.40
CA SER A 119 -17.44 4.56 23.68
C SER A 119 -16.50 4.13 24.80
#